data_AF-A0A940NZ24-F1
#
_entry.id   AF-A0A940NZ24-F1
#
_cell.length_a   1.000
_cell.length_b   1.000
_cell.length_c   1.000
_cell.angle_alpha   90.00
_cell.angle_beta   90.00
_cell.angle_gamma   90.00
#
_symmetry.space_group_name_H-M   'P 1'
#
loop_
_entity.id
_entity.type
_entity.pdbx_description
1 polymer ?
#
loop_
_entity_poly.entity_id
_entity_poly.type
_entity_poly.pdbx_seq_one_letter_code
_entity_poly.pdbx_strand_id
1 'polypeptide(L)'
;LLERLKPGGCVLGGRIPQAVRGIAEKAGFSVCDYAAEESFILRNAVPTAEGAIQIAMQELPVVLQGLPCLILGAGRVSRALQSRLRALGAEVTVAARRCTDLARTACAEGKHQKSR
;
A
#
# COMPACT_ATOMS: atom_id res chain seq x y z
N LEU A 1 24.61 -17.79 -1.68
CA LEU A 1 24.34 -16.36 -2.02
C LEU A 1 25.15 -15.42 -1.12
N LEU A 2 25.08 -15.57 0.20
CA LEU A 2 25.78 -14.71 1.17
C LEU A 2 27.31 -14.83 1.09
N GLU A 3 27.85 -15.99 0.76
CA GLU A 3 29.31 -16.23 0.58
C GLU A 3 29.93 -15.47 -0.61
N ARG A 4 29.10 -14.88 -1.48
CA ARG A 4 29.55 -14.09 -2.64
C ARG A 4 29.53 -12.58 -2.37
N LEU A 5 29.11 -12.15 -1.18
CA LEU A 5 29.02 -10.75 -0.81
C LEU A 5 30.38 -10.25 -0.30
N LYS A 6 30.72 -9.00 -0.64
CA LYS A 6 31.93 -8.35 -0.12
C LYS A 6 31.86 -8.24 1.41
N PRO A 7 32.91 -8.60 2.17
CA PRO A 7 32.95 -8.44 3.62
C PRO A 7 32.54 -7.03 4.05
N GLY A 8 31.67 -6.91 5.06
CA GLY A 8 31.14 -5.62 5.52
C GLY A 8 30.04 -5.02 4.62
N GLY A 9 29.53 -5.76 3.64
CA GLY A 9 28.43 -5.32 2.79
C GLY A 9 27.08 -5.17 3.52
N CYS A 10 26.12 -4.55 2.83
CA CYS A 10 24.75 -4.38 3.31
C CYS A 10 23.78 -5.24 2.51
N VAL A 11 22.87 -5.94 3.21
CA VAL A 11 21.76 -6.70 2.62
C VAL A 11 20.50 -5.86 2.74
N LEU A 12 19.97 -5.46 1.59
CA LEU A 12 18.80 -4.60 1.45
C LEU A 12 17.66 -5.44 0.87
N GLY A 13 16.48 -5.41 1.50
CA GLY A 13 15.36 -6.23 1.03
C GLY A 13 14.02 -5.85 1.66
N GLY A 14 12.98 -6.60 1.30
CA GLY A 14 11.64 -6.43 1.87
C GLY A 14 11.13 -7.74 2.44
N ARG A 15 10.65 -7.73 3.69
CA ARG A 15 10.18 -8.91 4.44
C ARG A 15 11.26 -9.99 4.53
N ILE A 16 12.46 -9.61 4.96
CA ILE A 16 13.56 -10.55 5.10
C ILE A 16 13.25 -11.50 6.26
N PRO A 17 13.21 -12.84 6.04
CA PRO A 17 12.94 -13.78 7.11
C PRO A 17 13.97 -13.68 8.24
N GLN A 18 13.54 -13.82 9.49
CA GLN A 18 14.42 -13.69 10.66
C GLN A 18 15.60 -14.68 10.62
N ALA A 19 15.38 -15.88 10.08
CA ALA A 19 16.44 -16.87 9.86
C ALA A 19 17.54 -16.34 8.91
N VAL A 20 17.15 -15.69 7.80
CA VAL A 20 18.07 -15.11 6.82
C VAL A 20 18.80 -13.91 7.42
N ARG A 21 18.08 -13.08 8.18
CA ARG A 21 18.67 -11.95 8.90
C ARG A 21 19.74 -12.41 9.89
N GLY A 22 19.46 -13.44 10.69
CA GLY A 22 20.42 -13.98 11.65
C GLY A 22 21.67 -14.58 10.99
N ILE A 23 21.55 -15.20 9.81
CA ILE A 23 22.70 -15.70 9.05
C ILE A 23 23.54 -14.53 8.50
N ALA A 24 22.89 -13.50 7.96
CA ALA A 24 23.57 -12.33 7.41
C ALA A 24 24.29 -11.51 8.50
N GLU A 25 23.65 -11.28 9.64
CA GLU A 25 24.24 -10.56 10.77
C GLU A 25 25.42 -11.35 11.38
N LYS A 26 25.30 -12.68 11.52
CA LYS A 26 26.41 -13.54 11.99
C LYS A 26 27.60 -13.54 11.02
N ALA A 27 27.36 -13.35 9.74
CA ALA A 27 28.39 -13.22 8.72
C ALA A 27 28.98 -11.79 8.63
N GLY A 28 28.55 -10.87 9.50
CA GLY A 28 29.08 -9.50 9.58
C GLY A 28 28.44 -8.51 8.58
N PHE A 29 27.28 -8.85 8.00
CA PHE A 29 26.54 -7.95 7.11
C PHE A 29 25.50 -7.14 7.88
N SER A 30 25.34 -5.87 7.51
CA SER A 30 24.20 -5.07 7.97
C SER A 30 22.94 -5.44 7.18
N VAL A 31 21.81 -5.59 7.84
CA VAL A 31 20.53 -5.96 7.21
C VAL A 31 19.54 -4.82 7.37
N CYS A 32 19.05 -4.28 6.25
CA CYS A 32 17.98 -3.29 6.22
C CYS A 32 16.74 -3.90 5.56
N ASP A 33 15.66 -3.99 6.33
CA ASP A 33 14.35 -4.44 5.83
C ASP A 33 13.44 -3.23 5.59
N TYR A 34 13.26 -2.87 4.33
CA TYR A 34 12.41 -1.75 3.93
C TYR A 34 10.93 -2.01 4.19
N ALA A 35 10.50 -3.26 4.30
CA ALA A 35 9.11 -3.57 4.60
C ALA A 35 8.72 -3.27 6.06
N ALA A 36 9.70 -3.06 6.94
CA ALA A 36 9.46 -2.60 8.31
C ALA A 36 9.26 -1.08 8.41
N GLU A 37 9.71 -0.32 7.41
CA GLU A 37 9.63 1.14 7.38
C GLU A 37 8.24 1.63 6.99
N GLU A 38 7.57 2.36 7.88
CA GLU A 38 6.21 2.85 7.65
C GLU A 38 6.14 3.81 6.44
N SER A 39 7.17 4.63 6.25
CA SER A 39 7.29 5.54 5.11
C SER A 39 7.34 4.79 3.77
N PHE A 40 7.96 3.61 3.73
CA PHE A 40 8.06 2.78 2.53
C PHE A 40 6.70 2.14 2.19
N ILE A 41 5.98 1.64 3.19
CA ILE A 41 4.63 1.09 3.00
C ILE A 41 3.68 2.18 2.50
N LEU A 42 3.77 3.40 3.04
CA LEU A 42 2.92 4.51 2.62
C LEU A 42 3.22 4.93 1.17
N ARG A 43 4.50 4.97 0.78
CA ARG A 43 4.90 5.27 -0.60
C ARG A 43 4.43 4.19 -1.58
N ASN A 44 4.50 2.91 -1.21
CA ASN A 44 4.03 1.81 -2.05
C ASN A 44 2.50 1.67 -2.13
N ALA A 45 1.76 2.32 -1.22
CA ALA A 45 0.30 2.30 -1.26
C ALA A 45 -0.26 2.95 -2.54
N VAL A 46 0.41 3.98 -3.05
CA VAL A 46 0.04 4.69 -4.28
C VAL A 46 0.17 3.80 -5.53
N PRO A 47 1.35 3.24 -5.87
CA PRO A 47 1.48 2.39 -7.04
C PRO A 47 0.65 1.10 -6.92
N THR A 48 0.43 0.59 -5.70
CA THR A 48 -0.49 -0.56 -5.50
C THR A 48 -1.93 -0.18 -5.86
N ALA A 49 -2.39 1.01 -5.46
CA ALA A 49 -3.72 1.49 -5.81
C ALA A 49 -3.87 1.75 -7.32
N GLU A 50 -2.83 2.30 -7.96
CA GLU A 50 -2.81 2.52 -9.41
C GLU A 50 -2.84 1.21 -10.19
N GLY A 51 -2.05 0.21 -9.77
CA GLY A 51 -2.12 -1.13 -10.35
C GLY A 51 -3.49 -1.79 -10.19
N ALA A 52 -4.15 -1.62 -9.04
CA ALA A 52 -5.50 -2.14 -8.83
C ALA A 52 -6.52 -1.50 -9.78
N ILE A 53 -6.44 -0.18 -9.99
CA ILE A 53 -7.30 0.54 -10.94
C ILE A 53 -7.02 0.11 -12.37
N GLN A 54 -5.74 -0.02 -12.74
CA GLN A 54 -5.34 -0.47 -14.07
C GLN A 54 -5.93 -1.85 -14.37
N ILE A 55 -5.80 -2.81 -13.44
CA ILE A 55 -6.38 -4.15 -13.59
C ILE A 55 -7.90 -4.05 -13.73
N ALA A 56 -8.57 -3.25 -12.88
CA ALA A 56 -10.01 -3.07 -12.99
C ALA A 56 -10.42 -2.52 -14.37
N MET A 57 -9.69 -1.56 -14.93
CA MET A 57 -9.97 -1.02 -16.27
C MET A 57 -9.68 -2.01 -17.40
N GLN A 58 -8.73 -2.94 -17.22
CA GLN A 58 -8.39 -3.95 -18.23
C GLN A 58 -9.39 -5.10 -18.25
N GLU A 59 -9.84 -5.53 -17.07
CA GLU A 59 -10.63 -6.75 -16.91
C GLU A 59 -12.14 -6.49 -16.89
N LEU A 60 -12.58 -5.27 -16.55
CA LEU A 60 -14.01 -4.93 -16.54
C LEU A 60 -14.45 -4.46 -17.93
N PRO A 61 -15.53 -5.03 -18.50
CA PRO A 61 -16.10 -4.57 -19.77
C PRO A 61 -16.92 -3.28 -19.63
N VAL A 62 -16.74 -2.55 -18.54
CA VAL A 62 -17.49 -1.34 -18.17
C VAL A 62 -16.53 -0.25 -17.71
N VAL A 63 -16.96 1.01 -17.82
CA VAL A 63 -16.20 2.15 -17.30
C VAL A 63 -16.36 2.27 -15.78
N LEU A 64 -15.37 2.86 -15.11
CA LEU A 64 -15.42 3.07 -13.66
C LEU A 64 -16.34 4.21 -13.24
N GLN A 65 -16.65 5.15 -14.14
CA GLN A 65 -17.56 6.26 -13.87
C GLN A 65 -18.95 5.74 -13.48
N GLY A 66 -19.42 6.09 -12.28
CA GLY A 66 -20.71 5.64 -11.74
C GLY A 66 -20.74 4.18 -11.30
N LEU A 67 -19.61 3.47 -11.33
CA LEU A 67 -19.57 2.06 -10.94
C LEU A 67 -19.52 1.92 -9.41
N PRO A 68 -20.41 1.12 -8.78
CA PRO A 68 -20.31 0.83 -7.36
C PRO A 68 -19.07 -0.03 -7.06
N CYS A 69 -18.21 0.48 -6.18
CA CYS A 69 -16.93 -0.12 -5.82
C CYS A 69 -16.85 -0.36 -4.30
N LEU A 70 -16.70 -1.61 -3.88
CA LEU A 70 -16.52 -1.99 -2.48
C LEU A 70 -15.05 -2.24 -2.16
N ILE A 71 -14.48 -1.47 -1.23
CA ILE A 71 -13.14 -1.69 -0.69
C ILE A 71 -13.26 -2.42 0.65
N LEU A 72 -12.61 -3.58 0.74
CA LEU A 72 -12.55 -4.38 1.96
C LEU A 72 -11.29 -4.02 2.76
N GLY A 73 -11.50 -3.39 3.92
CA GLY A 73 -10.46 -2.97 4.84
C GLY A 73 -10.08 -1.49 4.71
N ALA A 74 -9.82 -0.85 5.85
CA ALA A 74 -9.44 0.56 5.96
C ALA A 74 -7.93 0.70 6.27
N GLY A 75 -7.10 0.13 5.40
CA GLY A 75 -5.63 0.20 5.47
C GLY A 75 -5.03 1.38 4.70
N ARG A 76 -3.69 1.45 4.66
CA ARG A 76 -2.94 2.51 3.94
C ARG A 76 -3.23 2.52 2.43
N VAL A 77 -3.31 1.34 1.81
CA VAL A 77 -3.67 1.18 0.38
C VAL A 77 -5.10 1.62 0.10
N SER A 78 -6.04 1.23 0.96
CA SER A 78 -7.47 1.61 0.85
C SER A 78 -7.64 3.13 0.76
N ARG A 79 -6.89 3.89 1.57
CA ARG A 79 -6.92 5.35 1.54
C ARG A 79 -6.41 5.94 0.22
N ALA A 80 -5.36 5.36 -0.37
CA ALA A 80 -4.85 5.79 -1.67
C ALA A 80 -5.79 5.39 -2.83
N LEU A 81 -6.47 4.25 -2.68
CA LEU A 81 -7.40 3.70 -3.67
C LEU A 81 -8.74 4.45 -3.68
N GLN A 82 -9.34 4.71 -2.52
CA GLN A 82 -10.63 5.41 -2.42
C GLN A 82 -10.60 6.79 -3.08
N SER A 83 -9.52 7.55 -2.89
CA SER A 83 -9.42 8.91 -3.43
C SER A 83 -9.34 8.91 -4.95
N ARG A 84 -8.64 7.92 -5.51
CA ARG A 84 -8.47 7.76 -6.96
C ARG A 84 -9.73 7.25 -7.63
N LEU A 85 -10.35 6.21 -7.07
CA LEU A 85 -11.62 5.68 -7.61
C LEU A 85 -12.72 6.76 -7.60
N ARG A 86 -12.82 7.56 -6.54
CA ARG A 86 -13.77 8.69 -6.51
C ARG A 86 -13.40 9.80 -7.48
N ALA A 87 -12.11 10.08 -7.69
CA ALA A 87 -11.67 11.03 -8.70
C ALA A 87 -11.99 10.56 -10.14
N LEU A 88 -12.09 9.25 -10.34
CA LEU A 88 -12.57 8.61 -11.57
C LEU A 88 -14.10 8.48 -11.63
N GLY A 89 -14.82 9.07 -10.66
CA GLY A 89 -16.27 9.09 -10.61
C GLY A 89 -16.94 7.79 -10.16
N ALA A 90 -16.20 6.84 -9.60
CA ALA A 90 -16.78 5.61 -9.05
C ALA A 90 -17.46 5.85 -7.69
N GLU A 91 -18.50 5.07 -7.40
CA GLU A 91 -19.23 5.11 -6.13
C GLU A 91 -18.55 4.19 -5.09
N VAL A 92 -17.69 4.76 -4.26
CA VAL A 92 -16.83 3.96 -3.37
C VAL A 92 -17.43 3.80 -1.98
N THR A 93 -17.63 2.54 -1.58
CA THR A 93 -17.96 2.12 -0.21
C THR A 93 -16.76 1.41 0.43
N VAL A 94 -16.46 1.70 1.70
CA VAL A 94 -15.39 1.01 2.45
C VAL A 94 -15.99 0.23 3.61
N ALA A 95 -15.70 -1.06 3.68
CA ALA A 95 -16.08 -1.92 4.80
C ALA A 95 -14.88 -2.21 5.70
N ALA A 96 -15.02 -2.06 7.02
CA ALA A 96 -13.98 -2.42 7.97
C ALA A 96 -14.59 -3.02 9.24
N ARG A 97 -13.83 -3.88 9.92
CA ARG A 97 -14.28 -4.60 11.12
C ARG A 97 -14.36 -3.72 12.38
N ARG A 98 -13.65 -2.58 12.40
CA ARG A 98 -13.57 -1.68 13.56
C ARG A 98 -14.10 -0.31 13.19
N CYS A 99 -14.99 0.24 14.01
CA CYS A 99 -15.56 1.58 13.80
C CYS A 99 -14.48 2.67 13.77
N THR A 100 -13.39 2.52 14.54
CA THR A 100 -12.26 3.44 14.54
C THR A 100 -11.54 3.49 13.19
N ASP A 101 -11.51 2.38 12.45
CA ASP A 101 -10.91 2.32 11.13
C ASP A 101 -11.82 2.97 10.06
N LEU A 102 -13.15 2.86 10.21
CA LEU A 102 -14.11 3.59 9.36
C LEU A 102 -14.08 5.12 9.59
N ALA A 103 -13.92 5.56 10.84
CA ALA A 103 -13.81 6.98 11.15
C ALA A 103 -12.58 7.61 10.45
N ARG A 104 -11.47 6.87 10.36
CA ARG A 104 -10.25 7.34 9.67
C ARG A 104 -10.42 7.50 8.17
N THR A 105 -11.26 6.67 7.53
CA THR A 105 -11.56 6.79 6.10
C THR A 105 -12.54 7.93 5.83
N ALA A 106 -13.51 8.16 6.73
CA ALA A 106 -14.47 9.26 6.63
C ALA A 106 -13.83 10.63 6.93
N CYS A 107 -12.99 10.76 7.97
CA CYS A 107 -12.35 12.04 8.30
C CYS A 107 -11.30 12.50 7.28
N ALA A 108 -10.75 11.59 6.47
CA ALA A 108 -9.84 11.95 5.39
C ALA A 108 -10.53 12.77 4.27
N GLU A 109 -11.85 12.83 4.27
CA GLU A 109 -12.70 13.41 3.22
C GLU A 109 -13.02 14.91 3.44
N GLY A 110 -12.65 15.50 4.58
CA GLY A 110 -13.06 16.86 4.96
C GLY A 110 -12.24 18.04 4.44
N LYS A 111 -11.35 17.90 3.44
CA LYS A 111 -10.42 18.98 3.05
C LYS A 111 -10.45 19.48 1.59
N HIS A 112 -11.35 19.04 0.70
CA HIS A 112 -11.31 19.49 -0.72
C HIS A 112 -12.66 19.93 -1.31
N GLN A 113 -13.57 20.49 -0.51
CA GLN A 113 -14.76 21.18 -1.02
C GLN A 113 -14.77 22.67 -0.64
N LYS A 114 -13.83 23.48 -1.17
CA LYS A 114 -14.00 24.95 -1.29
C LYS A 114 -13.15 25.51 -2.45
N SER A 115 -13.79 25.69 -3.61
CA SER A 115 -13.81 26.90 -4.45
C SER A 115 -14.80 26.58 -5.57
N ARG A 116 -16.02 27.15 -5.59
CA ARG A 116 -16.32 28.47 -6.17
C ARG A 116 -15.58 28.71 -7.47
#